data_AF-A0A941DI63-F1
#
_entry.id   AF-A0A941DI63-F1
#
_cell.length_a   1.000
_cell.length_b   1.000
_cell.length_c   1.000
_cell.angle_alpha   90.00
_cell.angle_beta   90.00
_cell.angle_gamma   90.00
#
_symmetry.space_group_name_H-M   'P 1'
#
loop_
_entity.id
_entity.type
_entity.pdbx_description
1 polymer ?
#
loop_
_entity_poly.entity_id
_entity_poly.type
_entity_poly.pdbx_seq_one_letter_code
_entity_poly.pdbx_strand_id
1 'polypeptide(L)' 'MARSTFYYQRHQALDGDKYASIKQRIRSIYDKHHGRYGYRRVTAAMR' A
#
# COMPACT_ATOMS: atom_id res chain seq x y z
N MET A 1 -12.75 -19.74 -18.80
CA MET A 1 -11.31 -19.52 -19.11
C MET A 1 -10.65 -18.88 -17.90
N ALA A 2 -9.62 -19.51 -17.33
CA ALA A 2 -8.83 -18.88 -16.28
C ALA A 2 -8.05 -17.71 -16.88
N ARG A 3 -8.29 -16.48 -16.41
CA ARG A 3 -7.43 -15.34 -16.75
C ARG A 3 -6.04 -15.65 -16.21
N SER A 4 -5.04 -15.69 -17.09
CA SER A 4 -3.64 -15.76 -16.65
C SER A 4 -3.37 -14.59 -15.70
N THR A 5 -2.73 -14.89 -14.58
CA THR A 5 -2.33 -13.91 -13.56
C THR A 5 -1.52 -12.77 -14.16
N PHE A 6 -0.78 -13.03 -15.24
CA PHE A 6 -0.04 -12.03 -16.01
C PHE A 6 -0.94 -10.90 -16.54
N TYR A 7 -2.03 -11.25 -17.23
CA TYR A 7 -2.93 -10.24 -17.81
C TYR A 7 -3.74 -9.50 -16.74
N TYR A 8 -4.05 -10.16 -15.62
CA TYR A 8 -4.66 -9.52 -14.46
C TYR A 8 -3.73 -8.47 -13.84
N GLN A 9 -2.46 -8.80 -13.61
CA GLN A 9 -1.47 -7.86 -13.05
C GLN A 9 -1.18 -6.70 -14.00
N ARG A 10 -1.04 -6.98 -15.31
CA ARG A 10 -0.84 -5.94 -16.33
C ARG A 10 -2.00 -4.94 -16.38
N HIS A 11 -3.24 -5.42 -16.31
CA HIS A 11 -4.42 -4.56 -16.27
C HIS A 11 -4.44 -3.69 -15.01
N GLN A 12 -4.19 -4.30 -13.83
CA GLN A 12 -4.16 -3.55 -12.57
C GLN A 12 -3.05 -2.50 -12.50
N ALA A 13 -1.91 -2.72 -13.18
CA ALA A 13 -0.86 -1.71 -13.27
C ALA A 13 -1.28 -0.48 -14.08
N LEU A 14 -2.21 -0.63 -15.03
CA LEU A 14 -2.74 0.45 -15.85
C LEU A 14 -3.85 1.25 -15.13
N ASP A 15 -4.61 0.60 -14.26
CA ASP A 15 -5.75 1.21 -13.54
C ASP A 15 -5.33 2.22 -12.44
N GLY A 16 -4.02 2.38 -12.21
CA GLY A 16 -3.50 3.27 -11.18
C GLY A 16 -3.62 2.69 -9.76
N ASP A 17 -2.81 3.23 -8.86
CA ASP A 17 -2.74 2.72 -7.48
C ASP A 17 -3.87 3.29 -6.63
N LYS A 18 -5.00 2.56 -6.53
CA LYS A 18 -6.13 2.90 -5.64
C LYS A 18 -5.73 3.12 -4.18
N TYR A 19 -4.58 2.61 -3.75
CA TYR A 19 -4.07 2.72 -2.39
C TYR A 19 -2.92 3.74 -2.27
N ALA A 20 -2.67 4.57 -3.29
CA ALA A 20 -1.58 5.54 -3.28
C ALA A 20 -1.63 6.48 -2.07
N SER A 21 -2.81 7.01 -1.75
CA SER A 21 -3.03 7.90 -0.60
C SER A 21 -2.76 7.20 0.74
N ILE A 22 -3.24 5.96 0.88
CA ILE A 22 -3.00 5.14 2.07
C ILE A 22 -1.51 4.82 2.20
N LYS A 23 -0.82 4.44 1.11
CA LYS A 23 0.63 4.19 1.11
C LYS A 23 1.42 5.44 1.49
N GLN A 24 1.02 6.63 1.02
CA GLN A 24 1.63 7.90 1.45
C GLN A 24 1.44 8.13 2.95
N ARG A 25 0.25 7.86 3.50
CA ARG A 25 -0.01 8.01 4.93
C ARG A 25 0.77 7.00 5.77
N ILE A 26 0.90 5.75 5.32
CA ILE A 26 1.79 4.73 5.93
C ILE A 26 3.23 5.25 5.98
N ARG A 27 3.75 5.75 4.85
CA ARG A 27 5.11 6.28 4.77
C ARG A 27 5.32 7.46 5.72
N SER A 28 4.41 8.42 5.72
CA SER A 28 4.49 9.58 6.62
C SER A 28 4.57 9.17 8.10
N ILE A 29 3.75 8.20 8.54
CA ILE A 29 3.81 7.67 9.90
C ILE A 29 5.15 6.96 10.15
N TYR A 30 5.59 6.13 9.21
CA TYR A 30 6.86 5.39 9.31
C TYR A 30 8.06 6.33 9.44
N ASP A 31 8.12 7.35 8.59
CA ASP A 31 9.19 8.35 8.54
C ASP A 31 9.22 9.22 9.80
N LYS A 32 8.03 9.62 10.30
CA LYS A 32 7.89 10.36 11.58
C LYS A 32 8.51 9.61 12.77
N HIS A 33 8.53 8.29 12.71
CA HIS A 33 9.07 7.43 13.76
C HIS A 33 10.45 6.87 13.40
N HIS A 34 11.14 7.46 12.42
CA HIS A 34 12.48 7.07 11.97
C HIS A 34 12.60 5.58 11.64
N GLY A 35 11.54 5.01 11.07
CA GLY A 35 11.46 3.60 10.70
C GLY A 35 11.36 2.59 11.86
N ARG A 36 11.25 3.06 13.11
CA ARG A 36 11.08 2.20 14.30
C ARG A 36 9.62 1.83 14.58
N TYR A 37 8.69 2.29 13.73
CA TYR A 37 7.27 1.99 13.81
C TYR A 37 6.93 0.76 12.97
N GLY A 38 6.67 -0.36 13.63
CA GLY A 38 6.21 -1.58 12.97
C GLY A 38 4.76 -1.48 12.50
N TYR A 39 4.35 -2.41 11.63
CA TYR A 39 3.03 -2.40 10.97
C TYR A 39 1.86 -2.32 11.97
N ARG A 40 1.94 -3.02 13.11
CA ARG A 40 0.88 -3.02 14.14
C ARG A 40 0.61 -1.62 14.68
N ARG A 41 1.67 -0.82 14.88
CA ARG A 41 1.54 0.55 15.40
C ARG A 41 1.09 1.52 14.31
N VAL A 42 1.52 1.31 13.07
CA VAL A 42 1.00 2.05 11.91
C VAL A 42 -0.50 1.85 11.79
N THR A 43 -1.00 0.61 11.88
CA THR A 43 -2.45 0.33 11.88
C THR A 43 -3.18 1.01 13.03
N ALA A 44 -2.60 1.03 14.24
CA ALA A 44 -3.18 1.73 15.38
C ALA A 44 -3.26 3.25 15.17
N ALA A 45 -2.25 3.84 14.52
CA ALA A 45 -2.20 5.27 14.18
C ALA A 45 -3.06 5.67 12.96
N MET A 46 -3.61 4.68 12.26
CA MET A 46 -4.54 4.87 11.14
C MET A 46 -6.01 4.82 11.54
N ARG A 47 -6.28 4.42 12.78
CA ARG A 47 -7.60 4.41 13.39
C ARG A 47 -7.91 5.77 13.99
#